data_AF-A0A0L7L0B5-F1
#
_entry.id   AF-A0A0L7L0B5-F1
#
_cell.length_a   1.000
_cell.length_b   1.000
_cell.length_c   1.000
_cell.angle_alpha   90.00
_cell.angle_beta   90.00
_cell.angle_gamma   90.00
#
_symmetry.space_group_name_H-M   'P 1'
#
loop_
_entity.id
_entity.type
_entity.pdbx_description
1 polymer ?
#
loop_
_entity_poly.entity_id
_entity_poly.type
_entity_poly.pdbx_seq_one_letter_code
_entity_poly.pdbx_strand_id
1 'polypeptide(L)'
;MADDAQVFAPRGLLSYYRCKLPTKSTITSEYFRDLNKLPIADVVEHGRDEPAHRNEDHSVADALAKKVRVLCWVMTQPKNHETKAKPVKATWGKRCNVLLFMSTQEDKSLNTIKLPVHEGRDYLWAKTKAAFRYVYEHHRRDADWVIITVL
;
A
#
# COMPACT_ATOMS: atom_id res chain seq x y z
N MET A 1 -3.41 -7.25 46.87
CA MET A 1 -2.72 -7.63 48.12
C MET A 1 -1.91 -8.87 47.82
N ALA A 2 -0.61 -8.81 48.14
CA ALA A 2 0.46 -9.81 47.98
C ALA A 2 0.84 -10.17 46.52
N ASP A 3 1.97 -9.69 45.99
CA ASP A 3 3.37 -10.18 46.21
C ASP A 3 3.54 -11.55 45.52
N ASP A 4 4.37 -11.74 44.48
CA ASP A 4 5.82 -11.55 44.49
C ASP A 4 6.38 -11.12 43.12
N ALA A 5 7.12 -10.01 43.13
CA ALA A 5 8.06 -9.65 42.09
C ALA A 5 9.37 -10.41 42.34
N GLN A 6 9.65 -11.46 41.55
CA GLN A 6 10.94 -12.13 41.61
C GLN A 6 11.92 -11.48 40.64
N VAL A 7 12.73 -10.58 41.20
CA VAL A 7 13.94 -10.03 40.61
C VAL A 7 14.97 -11.15 40.50
N PHE A 8 15.40 -11.44 39.28
CA PHE A 8 16.66 -12.14 39.02
C PHE A 8 17.41 -11.40 37.91
N ALA A 9 18.41 -10.63 38.30
CA ALA A 9 19.53 -10.26 37.44
C ALA A 9 20.74 -11.06 37.96
N PRO A 10 21.62 -11.61 37.10
CA PRO A 10 22.68 -10.73 36.60
C PRO A 10 23.24 -11.06 35.19
N ARG A 11 23.88 -10.02 34.62
CA ARG A 11 24.88 -9.98 33.52
C ARG A 11 24.37 -10.08 32.07
N GLY A 12 24.44 -8.95 31.37
CA GLY A 12 24.43 -8.86 29.90
C GLY A 12 23.20 -8.15 29.35
N LEU A 13 23.36 -6.86 29.04
CA LEU A 13 22.34 -6.00 28.42
C LEU A 13 21.95 -6.48 27.02
N LEU A 14 20.78 -7.11 26.88
CA LEU A 14 19.88 -6.98 25.74
C LEU A 14 18.44 -7.15 26.26
N SER A 15 17.70 -6.05 26.37
CA SER A 15 16.26 -6.09 26.67
C SER A 15 15.52 -6.59 25.43
N TYR A 16 15.42 -7.91 25.27
CA TYR A 16 14.44 -8.49 24.36
C TYR A 16 13.11 -8.57 25.09
N TYR A 17 12.17 -7.70 24.72
CA TYR A 17 10.76 -7.96 24.98
C TYR A 17 10.35 -9.18 24.16
N ARG A 18 10.34 -10.36 24.80
CA ARG A 18 9.77 -11.56 24.21
C ARG A 18 8.25 -11.40 24.20
N CYS A 19 7.70 -10.89 23.10
CA CYS A 19 6.26 -10.95 22.87
C CYS A 19 5.87 -12.43 22.77
N LYS A 20 5.14 -12.96 23.75
CA LYS A 20 4.50 -14.26 23.65
C LYS A 20 3.40 -14.12 22.60
N LEU A 21 3.71 -14.47 21.34
CA LEU A 21 2.68 -14.73 20.35
C LEU A 21 1.82 -15.89 20.86
N PRO A 22 0.48 -15.74 20.91
CA PRO A 22 -0.39 -16.85 21.28
C PRO A 22 -0.20 -17.99 20.28
N THR A 23 -0.03 -19.20 20.80
CA THR A 23 0.03 -20.43 19.99
C THR A 23 -1.29 -20.61 19.25
N LYS A 24 -1.22 -21.20 18.04
CA LYS A 24 -2.30 -21.34 17.03
C LYS A 24 -3.63 -21.95 17.51
N SER A 25 -3.77 -22.33 18.78
CA SER A 25 -4.95 -23.00 19.35
C SER A 25 -5.98 -22.05 19.95
N THR A 26 -5.74 -20.74 20.00
CA THR A 26 -6.71 -19.77 20.54
C THR A 26 -7.06 -18.72 19.49
N ILE A 27 -7.65 -19.14 18.37
CA ILE A 27 -8.39 -18.25 17.47
C ILE A 27 -9.85 -18.71 17.53
N THR A 28 -10.62 -18.12 18.45
CA THR A 28 -12.06 -18.37 18.50
C THR A 28 -12.76 -17.57 17.39
N SER A 29 -13.90 -18.07 16.90
CA SER A 29 -14.72 -17.45 15.85
C SER A 29 -15.10 -15.99 16.16
N GLU A 30 -15.12 -15.64 17.44
CA GLU A 30 -15.49 -14.30 17.94
C GLU A 30 -14.50 -13.23 17.48
N TYR A 31 -13.19 -13.52 17.47
CA TYR A 31 -12.16 -12.56 17.05
C TYR A 31 -12.28 -12.17 15.56
N PHE A 32 -12.71 -13.11 14.71
CA PHE A 32 -12.93 -12.86 13.29
C PHE A 32 -14.19 -12.01 13.03
N ARG A 33 -15.18 -12.04 13.93
CA ARG A 33 -16.41 -11.24 13.79
C ARG A 33 -16.20 -9.77 14.11
N ASP A 34 -15.20 -9.44 14.92
CA ASP A 34 -14.93 -8.05 15.30
C ASP A 34 -14.10 -7.28 14.26
N LEU A 35 -13.26 -7.95 13.47
CA LEU A 35 -12.57 -7.32 12.34
C LEU A 35 -13.53 -6.83 11.24
N ASN A 36 -14.70 -7.48 11.09
CA ASN A 36 -15.73 -7.06 10.14
C ASN A 36 -16.60 -5.89 10.65
N LYS A 37 -16.46 -5.50 11.93
CA LYS A 37 -17.21 -4.40 12.55
C LYS A 37 -16.44 -3.09 12.59
N LEU A 38 -15.17 -3.07 12.19
CA LEU A 38 -14.42 -1.83 12.08
C LEU A 38 -14.73 -1.21 10.71
N PRO A 39 -15.53 -0.15 10.62
CA PRO A 39 -15.55 0.64 9.41
C PRO A 39 -14.18 1.32 9.33
N ILE A 40 -13.29 0.80 8.48
CA ILE A 40 -12.16 1.60 7.97
C ILE A 40 -12.77 2.62 6.99
N ALA A 41 -13.68 3.45 7.50
CA ALA A 41 -14.38 4.45 6.70
C ALA A 41 -13.41 5.54 6.27
N ASP A 42 -12.43 5.84 7.13
CA ASP A 42 -11.49 6.92 6.90
C ASP A 42 -10.08 6.43 7.20
N VAL A 43 -9.22 6.42 6.18
CA VAL A 43 -7.77 6.48 6.41
C VAL A 43 -7.51 7.87 7.00
N VAL A 44 -7.61 7.98 8.32
CA VAL A 44 -7.29 9.22 9.03
C VAL A 44 -5.79 9.43 8.83
N GLU A 45 -5.43 10.47 8.08
CA GLU A 45 -4.05 10.89 8.00
C GLU A 45 -3.63 11.43 9.37
N HIS A 46 -2.68 10.74 10.00
CA HIS A 46 -2.00 11.23 11.18
C HIS A 46 -1.29 12.56 10.83
N GLY A 47 -1.60 13.61 11.59
CA GLY A 47 -1.15 14.97 11.28
C GLY A 47 0.35 15.12 11.44
N ARG A 48 0.95 16.08 10.71
CA ARG A 48 2.40 16.38 10.81
C ARG A 48 2.84 16.79 12.23
N ASP A 49 1.90 17.25 13.04
CA ASP A 49 2.13 17.68 14.43
C ASP A 49 2.06 16.53 15.44
N GLU A 50 1.79 15.30 14.99
CA GLU A 50 1.74 14.14 15.87
C GLU A 50 3.12 13.85 16.47
N PRO A 51 3.23 13.49 17.76
CA PRO A 51 4.52 13.32 18.43
C PRO A 51 5.49 12.36 17.73
N ALA A 52 4.95 11.39 16.98
CA ALA A 52 5.72 10.44 16.19
C ALA A 52 6.38 11.06 14.94
N HIS A 53 5.78 12.09 14.34
CA HIS A 53 6.18 12.68 13.06
C HIS A 53 6.76 14.10 13.17
N ARG A 54 6.65 14.72 14.34
CA ARG A 54 7.00 16.14 14.60
C ARG A 54 8.44 16.55 14.23
N ASN A 55 9.38 15.61 14.18
CA ASN A 55 10.78 15.87 13.85
C ASN A 55 11.23 15.17 12.54
N GLU A 56 10.30 14.69 11.72
CA GLU A 56 10.66 14.10 10.44
C GLU A 56 11.07 15.18 9.44
N ASP A 57 12.35 15.16 9.03
CA ASP A 57 12.86 16.03 7.98
C ASP A 57 12.57 15.42 6.61
N HIS A 58 11.55 15.96 5.92
CA HIS A 58 11.16 15.55 4.57
C HIS A 58 11.93 16.30 3.47
N SER A 59 12.82 17.24 3.79
CA SER A 59 13.49 18.09 2.80
C SER A 59 14.26 17.30 1.74
N VAL A 60 14.94 16.23 2.15
CA VAL A 60 15.69 15.34 1.25
C VAL A 60 14.74 14.55 0.36
N ALA A 61 13.63 14.03 0.90
CA ALA A 61 12.64 13.28 0.14
C ALA A 61 11.97 14.16 -0.92
N ASP A 62 11.62 15.40 -0.56
CA ASP A 62 11.02 16.37 -1.49
C ASP A 62 11.98 16.80 -2.59
N ALA A 63 13.26 17.01 -2.25
CA ALA A 63 14.29 17.30 -3.23
C ALA A 63 14.49 16.12 -4.20
N LEU A 64 14.48 14.88 -3.69
CA LEU A 64 14.61 13.68 -4.51
C LEU A 64 13.40 13.46 -5.41
N ALA A 65 12.19 13.66 -4.90
CA ALA A 65 10.94 13.55 -5.66
C ALA A 65 10.88 14.52 -6.86
N LYS A 66 11.56 15.67 -6.77
CA LYS A 66 11.69 16.62 -7.90
C LYS A 66 12.73 16.18 -8.93
N LYS A 67 13.76 15.45 -8.50
CA LYS A 67 14.88 15.04 -9.35
C LYS A 67 14.63 13.71 -10.06
N VAL A 68 13.99 12.76 -9.40
CA VAL A 68 13.73 11.42 -9.91
C VAL A 68 12.26 11.31 -10.29
N ARG A 69 11.99 11.01 -11.57
CA ARG A 69 10.62 10.91 -12.07
C ARG A 69 10.19 9.46 -12.08
N VAL A 70 9.32 9.09 -11.16
CA VAL A 70 8.81 7.73 -11.02
C VAL A 70 7.35 7.66 -11.48
N LEU A 71 7.10 6.82 -12.48
CA LEU A 71 5.75 6.45 -12.89
C LEU A 71 5.40 5.10 -12.28
N CYS A 72 4.36 5.10 -11.46
CA CYS A 72 3.76 3.90 -10.94
C CYS A 72 2.53 3.58 -11.78
N TRP A 73 2.53 2.43 -12.42
CA TRP A 73 1.29 1.90 -12.95
C TRP A 73 0.80 0.74 -12.08
N VAL A 74 -0.52 0.67 -11.96
CA VAL A 74 -1.23 -0.37 -11.23
C VAL A 74 -2.20 -1.06 -12.17
N MET A 75 -1.90 -2.30 -12.52
CA MET A 75 -2.81 -3.18 -13.25
C MET A 75 -3.85 -3.72 -12.28
N THR A 76 -5.12 -3.50 -12.59
CA THR A 76 -6.24 -3.92 -11.76
C THR A 76 -7.39 -4.50 -12.57
N GLN A 77 -8.29 -5.19 -11.90
CA GLN A 77 -9.54 -5.70 -12.46
C GLN A 77 -10.72 -4.87 -11.94
N PRO A 78 -11.83 -4.78 -12.68
CA PRO A 78 -13.01 -4.02 -12.24
C PRO A 78 -13.52 -4.41 -10.85
N LYS A 79 -13.42 -5.70 -10.50
CA LYS A 79 -13.79 -6.23 -9.17
C LYS A 79 -12.89 -5.71 -8.03
N ASN A 80 -11.68 -5.26 -8.35
CA ASN A 80 -10.65 -4.84 -7.41
C ASN A 80 -10.55 -3.30 -7.29
N HIS A 81 -11.37 -2.54 -8.03
CA HIS A 81 -11.33 -1.08 -8.01
C HIS A 81 -11.60 -0.54 -6.60
N GLU A 82 -12.72 -0.95 -6.01
CA GLU A 82 -13.14 -0.55 -4.67
C GLU A 82 -12.24 -1.13 -3.56
N THR A 83 -11.97 -2.43 -3.62
CA THR A 83 -11.37 -3.17 -2.51
C THR A 83 -9.86 -3.01 -2.42
N LYS A 84 -9.17 -2.76 -3.54
CA LYS A 84 -7.69 -2.72 -3.60
C LYS A 84 -7.17 -1.43 -4.20
N ALA A 85 -7.69 -0.98 -5.33
CA ALA A 85 -7.11 0.14 -6.06
C ALA A 85 -7.37 1.50 -5.35
N LYS A 86 -8.54 1.69 -4.74
CA LYS A 86 -8.82 2.87 -3.90
C LYS A 86 -7.86 2.99 -2.70
N PRO A 87 -7.65 1.94 -1.88
CA PRO A 87 -6.63 1.97 -0.83
C PRO A 87 -5.21 2.27 -1.35
N VAL A 88 -4.82 1.72 -2.51
CA VAL A 88 -3.52 2.02 -3.13
C VAL A 88 -3.38 3.52 -3.45
N LYS A 89 -4.41 4.12 -4.05
CA LYS A 89 -4.45 5.57 -4.34
C LYS A 89 -4.41 6.41 -3.07
N ALA A 90 -5.09 5.98 -2.01
CA ALA A 90 -5.16 6.69 -0.74
C ALA A 90 -3.87 6.57 0.12
N THR A 91 -3.05 5.56 -0.13
CA THR A 91 -1.85 5.26 0.67
C THR A 91 -0.57 5.55 -0.11
N TRP A 92 0.20 4.51 -0.45
CA TRP A 92 1.53 4.64 -1.03
C TRP A 92 1.54 5.26 -2.43
N GLY A 93 0.42 5.17 -3.18
CA GLY A 93 0.31 5.73 -4.53
C GLY A 93 0.54 7.24 -4.58
N LYS A 94 0.29 7.96 -3.47
CA LYS A 94 0.55 9.40 -3.33
C LYS A 94 2.01 9.79 -3.50
N ARG A 95 2.94 8.84 -3.33
CA ARG A 95 4.40 9.08 -3.42
C ARG A 95 4.95 8.98 -4.85
N CYS A 96 4.14 8.51 -5.79
CA CYS A 96 4.53 8.43 -7.19
C CYS A 96 4.32 9.78 -7.88
N ASN A 97 5.24 10.19 -8.76
CA ASN A 97 5.07 11.43 -9.52
C ASN A 97 3.89 11.31 -10.49
N VAL A 98 3.77 10.15 -11.14
CA VAL A 98 2.66 9.80 -12.02
C VAL A 98 2.09 8.47 -11.54
N LEU A 99 0.79 8.44 -11.25
CA LEU A 99 0.08 7.24 -10.83
C LEU A 99 -1.01 6.90 -11.85
N LEU A 100 -0.88 5.75 -12.50
CA LEU A 100 -1.82 5.27 -13.51
C LEU A 100 -2.50 4.00 -13.03
N PHE A 101 -3.82 3.95 -13.12
CA PHE A 101 -4.58 2.72 -12.93
C PHE A 101 -5.03 2.20 -14.29
N MET A 102 -4.75 0.95 -14.60
CA MET A 102 -5.12 0.35 -15.88
C MET A 102 -6.01 -0.86 -15.66
N SER A 103 -7.14 -0.87 -16.35
CA SER A 103 -8.14 -1.92 -16.22
C SER A 103 -8.92 -2.11 -17.52
N THR A 104 -9.75 -3.14 -17.60
CA THR A 104 -10.60 -3.38 -18.78
C THR A 104 -11.90 -2.57 -18.75
N GLN A 105 -12.24 -1.99 -17.60
CA GLN A 105 -13.35 -1.06 -17.44
C GLN A 105 -12.85 0.27 -16.89
N GLU A 106 -13.51 1.34 -17.31
CA GLU A 106 -13.29 2.68 -16.83
C GLU A 106 -14.01 2.87 -15.49
N ASP A 107 -13.31 3.49 -14.54
CA ASP A 107 -13.83 3.93 -13.25
C ASP A 107 -13.37 5.38 -13.02
N LYS A 108 -14.36 6.27 -12.94
CA LYS A 108 -14.18 7.71 -12.77
C LYS A 108 -13.58 8.07 -11.42
N SER A 109 -13.76 7.25 -10.38
CA SER A 109 -13.21 7.53 -9.05
C SER A 109 -11.68 7.40 -9.02
N LEU A 110 -11.15 6.48 -9.82
CA LEU A 110 -9.73 6.17 -9.92
C LEU A 110 -9.05 6.80 -11.13
N ASN A 111 -9.83 7.32 -12.10
CA ASN A 111 -9.36 7.71 -13.44
C ASN A 111 -8.64 6.55 -14.14
N THR A 112 -9.30 5.37 -14.18
CA THR A 112 -8.68 4.20 -14.80
C THR A 112 -8.61 4.34 -16.32
N ILE A 113 -7.48 3.94 -16.88
CA ILE A 113 -7.29 3.82 -18.32
C ILE A 113 -7.85 2.47 -18.75
N LYS A 114 -8.83 2.52 -19.65
CA LYS A 114 -9.45 1.35 -20.24
C LYS A 114 -8.52 0.72 -21.29
N LEU A 115 -8.10 -0.52 -21.06
CA LEU A 115 -7.33 -1.31 -22.00
C LEU A 115 -8.26 -2.17 -22.89
N PRO A 116 -8.02 -2.23 -24.21
CA PRO A 116 -8.85 -3.01 -25.15
C PRO A 116 -8.45 -4.50 -25.12
N VAL A 117 -8.64 -5.15 -23.99
CA VAL A 117 -8.27 -6.56 -23.75
C VAL A 117 -9.31 -7.24 -22.87
N HIS A 118 -9.43 -8.57 -23.00
CA HIS A 118 -10.34 -9.35 -22.18
C HIS A 118 -9.84 -9.53 -20.75
N GLU A 119 -10.78 -9.74 -19.83
CA GLU A 119 -10.50 -10.15 -18.46
C GLU A 119 -10.19 -11.64 -18.37
N GLY A 120 -9.29 -12.02 -17.48
CA GLY A 120 -8.88 -13.40 -17.27
C GLY A 120 -7.40 -13.55 -16.94
N ARG A 121 -7.03 -14.65 -16.29
CA ARG A 121 -5.63 -14.95 -15.94
C ARG A 121 -4.77 -15.19 -17.18
N ASP A 122 -5.36 -15.76 -18.24
CA ASP A 122 -4.66 -16.04 -19.50
C ASP A 122 -4.33 -14.76 -20.27
N TYR A 123 -5.10 -13.68 -20.05
CA TYR A 123 -4.91 -12.38 -20.71
C TYR A 123 -4.02 -11.41 -19.92
N LEU A 124 -3.42 -11.82 -18.79
CA LEU A 124 -2.55 -10.96 -17.98
C LEU A 124 -1.37 -10.42 -18.79
N TRP A 125 -0.78 -11.26 -19.65
CA TRP A 125 0.30 -10.82 -20.53
C TRP A 125 -0.18 -9.81 -21.57
N ALA A 126 -1.38 -10.03 -22.15
CA ALA A 126 -1.96 -9.10 -23.11
C ALA A 126 -2.23 -7.73 -22.49
N LYS A 127 -2.73 -7.69 -21.25
CA LYS A 127 -2.88 -6.44 -20.47
C LYS A 127 -1.54 -5.76 -20.21
N THR A 128 -0.53 -6.52 -19.82
CA THR A 128 0.81 -5.99 -19.57
C THR A 128 1.38 -5.34 -20.83
N LYS A 129 1.27 -5.99 -22.00
CA LYS A 129 1.70 -5.40 -23.28
C LYS A 129 0.92 -4.14 -23.65
N ALA A 130 -0.41 -4.15 -23.48
CA ALA A 130 -1.24 -2.98 -23.76
C ALA A 130 -0.91 -1.81 -22.82
N ALA A 131 -0.67 -2.09 -21.54
CA ALA A 131 -0.25 -1.12 -20.54
C ALA A 131 1.11 -0.50 -20.89
N PHE A 132 2.12 -1.33 -21.18
CA PHE A 132 3.44 -0.86 -21.61
C PHE A 132 3.34 0.04 -22.84
N ARG A 133 2.53 -0.36 -23.84
CA ARG A 133 2.32 0.43 -25.05
C ARG A 133 1.75 1.81 -24.72
N TYR A 134 0.73 1.87 -23.86
CA TYR A 134 0.14 3.13 -23.42
C TYR A 134 1.18 4.03 -22.74
N VAL A 135 1.95 3.49 -21.80
CA VAL A 135 3.00 4.25 -21.09
C VAL A 135 4.08 4.72 -22.06
N TYR A 136 4.48 3.91 -23.02
CA TYR A 136 5.46 4.31 -24.02
C TYR A 136 4.94 5.44 -24.94
N GLU A 137 3.69 5.36 -25.37
CA GLU A 137 3.12 6.37 -26.26
C GLU A 137 2.88 7.71 -25.56
N HIS A 138 2.44 7.69 -24.29
CA HIS A 138 2.01 8.90 -23.57
C HIS A 138 3.02 9.44 -22.57
N HIS A 139 3.83 8.57 -21.94
CA HIS A 139 4.66 8.91 -20.79
C HIS A 139 6.15 8.57 -20.94
N ARG A 140 6.61 8.19 -22.15
CA ARG A 140 8.04 7.86 -22.39
C ARG A 140 9.02 8.98 -22.01
N ARG A 141 8.58 10.23 -21.96
CA ARG A 141 9.42 11.39 -21.58
C ARG A 141 9.17 11.85 -20.15
N ASP A 142 8.13 11.34 -19.50
CA ASP A 142 7.67 11.85 -18.21
C ASP A 142 8.28 11.09 -17.03
N ALA A 143 8.85 9.91 -17.29
CA ALA A 143 9.38 9.02 -16.26
C ALA A 143 10.77 8.50 -16.61
N ASP A 144 11.64 8.43 -15.61
CA ASP A 144 12.94 7.75 -15.68
C ASP A 144 12.81 6.30 -15.19
N TRP A 145 11.90 6.07 -14.25
CA TRP A 145 11.65 4.77 -13.63
C TRP A 145 10.18 4.41 -13.73
N VAL A 146 9.91 3.15 -14.06
CA VAL A 146 8.56 2.61 -14.15
C VAL A 146 8.42 1.46 -13.17
N ILE A 147 7.47 1.58 -12.24
CA ILE A 147 7.12 0.55 -11.26
C ILE A 147 5.81 -0.09 -11.66
N ILE A 148 5.79 -1.42 -11.64
CA ILE A 148 4.67 -2.26 -12.09
C ILE A 148 4.07 -2.94 -10.88
N THR A 149 2.79 -2.69 -10.61
CA THR A 149 2.02 -3.40 -9.57
C THR A 149 0.81 -4.09 -10.19
N VAL A 150 0.51 -5.31 -9.73
CA VAL A 150 -0.67 -6.09 -10.16
C VAL A 150 -1.53 -6.42 -8.94
N LEU A 151 -2.83 -6.13 -9.00
CA LEU A 151 -3.79 -6.28 -7.90
C LEU A 151 -4.75 -7.47 -8.05
#